data_AF-A0A084XXE0-F1
#
_entry.id   AF-A0A084XXE0-F1
#
_cell.length_a   1.000
_cell.length_b   1.000
_cell.length_c   1.000
_cell.angle_alpha   90.00
_cell.angle_beta   90.00
_cell.angle_gamma   90.00
#
_symmetry.space_group_name_H-M   'P 1'
#
loop_
_entity.id
_entity.type
_entity.pdbx_description
1 polymer ?
#
loop_
_entity_poly.entity_id
_entity_poly.type
_entity_poly.pdbx_seq_one_letter_code
_entity_poly.pdbx_strand_id
1 'polypeptide(L)'
;MQKMPIIHRPLAFVVCASDAEQLQRRLLVSECLQSRRYRLAVYFDSPSAARAFNEEMDHSTGEDWLVWVHQDVFLPDGWDRQFLAALAQADSLIPRLAVVGVYGIDLQGQRAGHVLDRGRLLREPQPLPCEASSLDEVLVAVRTHSRLVLDPELRYHFYATDLVLAARQQGWAAAVVDSCCEHWSDTPTSGPVARTFADALIADARVFETKWLHHLPLATPCFNIRKPGDVARFVQAHFPVTTDATQPGPHPPERSQRICFTSGPQTVHQE
;
A
#
# COMPACT_ATOMS: atom_id res chain seq x y z
N MET A 1 -24.66 -16.76 -24.89
CA MET A 1 -23.69 -16.36 -23.85
C MET A 1 -24.39 -15.39 -22.91
N GLN A 2 -24.83 -15.86 -21.74
CA GLN A 2 -25.50 -15.04 -20.75
C GLN A 2 -24.41 -14.20 -20.07
N LYS A 3 -24.40 -12.88 -20.30
CA LYS A 3 -23.48 -11.95 -19.65
C LYS A 3 -23.78 -12.02 -18.15
N MET A 4 -22.87 -12.56 -17.34
CA MET A 4 -23.04 -12.56 -15.89
C MET A 4 -23.19 -11.10 -15.43
N PRO A 5 -24.13 -10.80 -14.52
CA PRO A 5 -24.32 -9.43 -14.03
C PRO A 5 -23.04 -8.95 -13.35
N ILE A 6 -22.54 -7.78 -13.77
CA ILE A 6 -21.40 -7.13 -13.10
C ILE A 6 -21.91 -6.69 -11.73
N ILE A 7 -21.42 -7.33 -10.67
CA ILE A 7 -21.70 -6.91 -9.30
C ILE A 7 -20.79 -5.72 -9.03
N HIS A 8 -21.37 -4.52 -9.03
CA HIS A 8 -20.65 -3.30 -8.67
C HIS A 8 -20.19 -3.38 -7.21
N ARG A 9 -18.90 -3.18 -6.94
CA ARG A 9 -18.35 -3.12 -5.59
C ARG A 9 -17.52 -1.85 -5.47
N PRO A 10 -17.68 -1.03 -4.44
CA PRO A 10 -16.92 0.22 -4.42
C PRO A 10 -15.43 0.00 -4.14
N LEU A 11 -15.05 -1.11 -3.48
CA LEU A 11 -13.66 -1.46 -3.16
C LEU A 11 -13.35 -2.92 -3.52
N ALA A 12 -12.10 -3.18 -3.88
CA ALA A 12 -11.43 -4.47 -3.77
C ALA A 12 -10.08 -4.29 -3.04
N PHE A 13 -9.58 -5.35 -2.41
CA PHE A 13 -8.35 -5.34 -1.64
C PHE A 13 -7.32 -6.32 -2.21
N VAL A 14 -6.05 -5.93 -2.12
CA VAL A 14 -4.89 -6.77 -2.45
C VAL A 14 -3.82 -6.58 -1.37
N VAL A 15 -3.22 -7.69 -0.96
CA VAL A 15 -2.15 -7.73 0.04
C VAL A 15 -1.10 -8.75 -0.40
N CYS A 16 0.18 -8.39 -0.21
CA CYS A 16 1.25 -9.36 -0.17
C CYS A 16 1.55 -9.74 1.28
N ALA A 17 1.72 -11.03 1.54
CA ALA A 17 2.01 -11.55 2.86
C ALA A 17 3.28 -12.40 2.85
N SER A 18 4.14 -12.18 3.83
CA SER A 18 5.31 -13.02 4.13
C SER A 18 5.22 -13.65 5.52
N ASP A 19 4.25 -13.22 6.33
CA ASP A 19 3.97 -13.74 7.66
C ASP A 19 2.45 -13.98 7.78
N ALA A 20 2.07 -15.26 7.68
CA ALA A 20 0.67 -15.67 7.78
C ALA A 20 0.07 -15.40 9.17
N GLU A 21 0.88 -15.46 10.23
CA GLU A 21 0.41 -15.20 11.59
C GLU A 21 0.14 -13.71 11.80
N GLN A 22 1.02 -12.85 11.32
CA GLN A 22 0.83 -11.40 11.35
C GLN A 22 -0.40 -11.00 10.53
N LEU A 23 -0.54 -11.53 9.30
CA LEU A 23 -1.72 -11.33 8.45
C LEU A 23 -3.01 -11.73 9.17
N GLN A 24 -3.02 -12.90 9.81
CA GLN A 24 -4.18 -13.43 10.52
C GLN A 24 -4.53 -12.61 11.76
N ARG A 25 -3.54 -12.10 12.49
CA ARG A 25 -3.73 -11.32 13.71
C ARG A 25 -4.08 -9.85 13.44
N ARG A 26 -3.79 -9.33 12.26
CA ARG A 26 -3.98 -7.92 11.89
C ARG A 26 -5.02 -7.74 10.80
N LEU A 27 -4.64 -7.93 9.53
CA LEU A 27 -5.52 -7.56 8.44
C LEU A 27 -6.81 -8.39 8.43
N LEU A 28 -6.72 -9.71 8.61
CA LEU A 28 -7.87 -10.61 8.48
C LEU A 28 -8.86 -10.56 9.64
N VAL A 29 -8.54 -9.86 10.75
CA VAL A 29 -9.52 -9.59 11.82
C VAL A 29 -10.33 -8.32 11.59
N SER A 30 -10.03 -7.55 10.54
CA SER A 30 -10.77 -6.34 10.19
C SER A 30 -12.21 -6.66 9.76
N GLU A 31 -13.21 -6.00 10.36
CA GLU A 31 -14.65 -6.28 10.13
C GLU A 31 -15.02 -6.23 8.65
N CYS A 32 -14.56 -5.21 7.92
CA CYS A 32 -14.89 -5.02 6.52
C CYS A 32 -14.41 -6.19 5.64
N LEU A 33 -13.31 -6.86 6.00
CA LEU A 33 -12.79 -8.03 5.30
C LEU A 33 -13.48 -9.32 5.76
N GLN A 34 -13.77 -9.47 7.05
CA GLN A 34 -14.52 -10.61 7.59
C GLN A 34 -15.95 -10.68 7.06
N SER A 35 -16.57 -9.53 6.80
CA SER A 35 -17.92 -9.42 6.24
C SER A 35 -18.05 -10.06 4.84
N ARG A 36 -16.92 -10.29 4.14
CA ARG A 36 -16.83 -10.76 2.75
C ARG A 36 -17.59 -9.88 1.75
N ARG A 37 -17.91 -8.63 2.12
CA ARG A 37 -18.50 -7.62 1.23
C ARG A 37 -17.57 -7.27 0.08
N TYR A 38 -16.27 -7.27 0.35
CA TYR A 38 -15.23 -6.92 -0.60
C TYR A 38 -14.42 -8.14 -1.01
N ARG A 39 -13.91 -8.10 -2.23
CA ARG A 39 -12.92 -9.08 -2.69
C ARG A 39 -11.59 -8.78 -2.00
N LEU A 40 -10.93 -9.80 -1.47
CA LEU A 40 -9.56 -9.73 -0.96
C LEU A 40 -8.72 -10.76 -1.71
N ALA A 41 -7.65 -10.30 -2.35
CA ALA A 41 -6.63 -11.16 -2.97
C ALA A 41 -5.37 -11.16 -2.10
N VAL A 42 -4.94 -12.35 -1.68
CA VAL A 42 -3.74 -12.54 -0.87
C VAL A 42 -2.66 -13.23 -1.71
N TYR A 43 -1.49 -12.61 -1.80
CA TYR A 43 -0.32 -13.13 -2.50
C TYR A 43 0.79 -13.43 -1.49
N PHE A 44 1.04 -14.71 -1.24
CA PHE A 44 2.15 -15.12 -0.37
C PHE A 44 3.49 -15.06 -1.09
N ASP A 45 4.50 -14.55 -0.40
CA ASP A 45 5.91 -14.52 -0.82
C ASP A 45 6.11 -13.92 -2.22
N SER A 46 5.29 -12.92 -2.56
CA SER A 46 5.42 -12.21 -3.82
C SER A 46 6.76 -11.46 -3.86
N PRO A 47 7.50 -11.46 -4.98
CA PRO A 47 8.80 -10.79 -5.07
C PRO A 47 8.70 -9.26 -5.04
N SER A 48 7.51 -8.70 -5.32
CA SER A 48 7.25 -7.26 -5.28
C SER A 48 5.77 -6.97 -5.04
N ALA A 49 5.47 -5.74 -4.61
CA ALA A 49 4.11 -5.23 -4.56
C ALA A 49 3.48 -5.18 -5.97
N ALA A 50 4.25 -4.78 -6.97
CA ALA A 50 3.80 -4.64 -8.35
C ALA A 50 3.29 -5.96 -8.94
N ARG A 51 3.91 -7.10 -8.60
CA ARG A 51 3.49 -8.42 -9.12
C ARG A 51 2.03 -8.73 -8.75
N ALA A 52 1.64 -8.48 -7.51
CA ALA A 52 0.29 -8.74 -7.02
C ALA A 52 -0.68 -7.63 -7.43
N PHE A 53 -0.29 -6.37 -7.22
CA PHE A 53 -1.15 -5.23 -7.49
C PHE A 53 -1.54 -5.13 -8.97
N ASN A 54 -0.58 -5.26 -9.87
CA ASN A 54 -0.82 -5.11 -11.30
C ASN A 54 -1.70 -6.26 -11.84
N GLU A 55 -1.50 -7.49 -11.33
CA GLU A 55 -2.36 -8.64 -11.66
C GLU A 55 -3.81 -8.37 -11.23
N GLU A 56 -4.04 -7.78 -10.06
CA GLU A 56 -5.38 -7.45 -9.60
C GLU A 56 -5.98 -6.22 -10.30
N MET A 57 -5.16 -5.27 -10.74
CA MET A 57 -5.60 -4.13 -11.55
C MET A 57 -6.12 -4.60 -12.92
N ASP A 58 -5.44 -5.57 -13.55
CA ASP A 58 -5.87 -6.19 -14.80
C ASP A 58 -7.17 -6.99 -14.63
N HIS A 59 -7.31 -7.71 -13.51
CA HIS A 59 -8.50 -8.51 -13.18
C HIS A 59 -9.68 -7.71 -12.62
N SER A 60 -9.50 -6.41 -12.32
CA SER A 60 -10.56 -5.58 -11.74
C SER A 60 -11.75 -5.46 -12.71
N THR A 61 -12.92 -5.89 -12.25
CA THR A 61 -14.15 -6.02 -13.04
C THR A 61 -15.36 -5.50 -12.25
N GLY A 62 -15.57 -4.18 -12.30
CA GLY A 62 -16.70 -3.53 -11.66
C GLY A 62 -16.40 -2.96 -10.27
N GLU A 63 -15.14 -2.99 -9.84
CA GLU A 63 -14.69 -2.25 -8.66
C GLU A 63 -14.28 -0.81 -8.99
N ASP A 64 -14.65 0.17 -8.17
CA ASP A 64 -14.25 1.58 -8.38
C ASP A 64 -12.79 1.81 -7.98
N TRP A 65 -12.36 1.19 -6.87
CA TRP A 65 -11.04 1.33 -6.29
C TRP A 65 -10.42 -0.03 -5.96
N LEU A 66 -9.15 -0.21 -6.33
CA LEU A 66 -8.30 -1.29 -5.85
C LEU A 66 -7.40 -0.77 -4.73
N VAL A 67 -7.56 -1.34 -3.54
CA VAL A 67 -6.86 -0.97 -2.31
C VAL A 67 -5.70 -1.94 -2.07
N TRP A 68 -4.49 -1.44 -2.18
CA TRP A 68 -3.30 -2.06 -1.61
C TRP A 68 -3.25 -1.80 -0.11
N VAL A 69 -2.95 -2.83 0.67
CA VAL A 69 -2.81 -2.75 2.13
C VAL A 69 -1.74 -3.73 2.62
N HIS A 70 -0.94 -3.33 3.61
CA HIS A 70 0.07 -4.21 4.20
C HIS A 70 -0.56 -5.32 5.07
N GLN A 71 0.14 -6.43 5.22
CA GLN A 71 -0.34 -7.58 6.02
C GLN A 71 -0.47 -7.26 7.53
N ASP A 72 0.33 -6.32 8.02
CA ASP A 72 0.43 -5.89 9.42
C ASP A 72 -0.48 -4.70 9.75
N VAL A 73 -1.39 -4.35 8.84
CA VAL A 73 -2.41 -3.34 9.05
C VAL A 73 -3.65 -3.94 9.69
N PHE A 74 -4.24 -3.23 10.67
CA PHE A 74 -5.59 -3.48 11.15
C PHE A 74 -6.50 -2.32 10.75
N LEU A 75 -7.67 -2.65 10.18
CA LEU A 75 -8.70 -1.67 9.81
C LEU A 75 -9.82 -1.72 10.86
N PRO A 76 -10.02 -0.64 11.65
CA PRO A 76 -11.05 -0.61 12.69
C PRO A 76 -12.48 -0.81 12.16
N ASP A 77 -13.42 -1.10 13.07
CA ASP A 77 -14.82 -1.29 12.72
C ASP A 77 -15.41 -0.09 11.97
N GLY A 78 -16.04 -0.36 10.82
CA GLY A 78 -16.59 0.68 9.96
C GLY A 78 -15.56 1.52 9.18
N TRP A 79 -14.29 1.12 9.16
CA TRP A 79 -13.24 1.77 8.38
C TRP A 79 -13.62 1.89 6.89
N ASP A 80 -14.26 0.87 6.31
CA ASP A 80 -14.72 0.90 4.91
C ASP A 80 -15.70 2.05 4.63
N ARG A 81 -16.65 2.28 5.55
CA ARG A 81 -17.63 3.37 5.44
C ARG A 81 -16.96 4.73 5.58
N GLN A 82 -16.03 4.86 6.53
CA GLN A 82 -15.26 6.09 6.70
C GLN A 82 -14.40 6.38 5.46
N PHE A 83 -13.70 5.37 4.95
CA PHE A 83 -12.85 5.49 3.78
C PHE A 83 -13.66 5.88 2.54
N LEU A 84 -14.82 5.26 2.31
CA LEU A 84 -15.71 5.62 1.21
C LEU A 84 -16.25 7.04 1.30
N ALA A 85 -16.62 7.50 2.50
CA ALA A 85 -17.04 8.88 2.72
C ALA A 85 -15.89 9.87 2.43
N ALA A 86 -14.67 9.54 2.87
CA ALA A 86 -13.49 10.36 2.65
C ALA A 86 -13.06 10.38 1.17
N LEU A 87 -13.19 9.25 0.46
CA LEU A 87 -13.02 9.17 -0.99
C LEU A 87 -14.01 10.06 -1.73
N ALA A 88 -15.30 10.00 -1.37
CA ALA A 88 -16.32 10.85 -1.98
C ALA A 88 -16.07 12.35 -1.73
N GLN A 89 -15.64 12.70 -0.51
CA GLN A 89 -15.24 14.07 -0.19
C GLN A 89 -14.03 14.51 -1.04
N ALA A 90 -12.99 13.68 -1.14
CA ALA A 90 -11.81 13.99 -1.94
C ALA A 90 -12.14 14.15 -3.42
N ASP A 91 -12.97 13.27 -3.98
CA ASP A 91 -13.38 13.32 -5.39
C ASP A 91 -14.18 14.59 -5.72
N SER A 92 -14.91 15.13 -4.74
CA SER A 92 -15.65 16.40 -4.90
C SER A 92 -14.76 17.65 -4.89
N LEU A 93 -13.56 17.55 -4.28
CA LEU A 93 -12.65 18.67 -4.07
C LEU A 93 -11.44 18.65 -5.01
N ILE A 94 -11.01 17.46 -5.44
CA ILE A 94 -9.77 17.23 -6.17
C ILE A 94 -10.13 16.63 -7.54
N PRO A 95 -10.14 17.44 -8.62
CA PRO A 95 -10.43 16.95 -9.96
C PRO A 95 -9.45 15.87 -10.39
N ARG A 96 -9.94 14.87 -11.14
CA ARG A 96 -9.13 13.76 -11.66
C ARG A 96 -8.42 12.97 -10.55
N LEU A 97 -9.07 12.77 -9.41
CA LEU A 97 -8.53 11.92 -8.33
C LEU A 97 -8.42 10.46 -8.78
N ALA A 98 -7.21 9.89 -8.72
CA ALA A 98 -6.95 8.51 -9.10
C ALA A 98 -6.15 7.70 -8.08
N VAL A 99 -5.42 8.35 -7.16
CA VAL A 99 -4.60 7.68 -6.14
C VAL A 99 -4.92 8.27 -4.78
N VAL A 100 -5.15 7.45 -3.77
CA VAL A 100 -5.50 7.91 -2.43
C VAL A 100 -4.75 7.10 -1.39
N GLY A 101 -4.14 7.77 -0.41
CA GLY A 101 -3.56 7.12 0.76
C GLY A 101 -4.10 7.72 2.05
N VAL A 102 -3.72 7.12 3.18
CA VAL A 102 -4.12 7.58 4.53
C VAL A 102 -3.02 8.36 5.26
N TYR A 103 -1.81 8.35 4.71
CA TYR A 103 -0.66 9.10 5.21
C TYR A 103 0.27 9.48 4.04
N GLY A 104 0.82 10.68 4.07
CA GLY A 104 1.58 11.19 2.94
C GLY A 104 2.21 12.56 3.20
N ILE A 105 2.70 13.17 2.12
CA ILE A 105 3.14 14.56 2.09
C ILE A 105 2.20 15.34 1.16
N ASP A 106 1.74 16.51 1.61
CA ASP A 106 0.91 17.42 0.81
C ASP A 106 1.73 18.17 -0.26
N LEU A 107 1.08 19.02 -1.05
CA LEU A 107 1.76 19.84 -2.07
C LEU A 107 2.68 20.94 -1.49
N GLN A 108 2.57 21.24 -0.20
CA GLN A 108 3.40 22.21 0.52
C GLN A 108 4.58 21.54 1.24
N GLY A 109 4.79 20.24 1.02
CA GLY A 109 5.88 19.49 1.63
C GLY A 109 5.65 19.16 3.11
N GLN A 110 4.42 19.24 3.59
CA GLN A 110 4.06 18.90 4.97
C GLN A 110 3.46 17.51 5.06
N ARG A 111 3.69 16.82 6.18
CA ARG A 111 3.02 15.54 6.44
C ARG A 111 1.51 15.75 6.60
N ALA A 112 0.74 14.81 6.10
CA ALA A 112 -0.71 14.78 6.22
C ALA A 112 -1.19 13.36 6.51
N GLY A 113 -2.34 13.24 7.18
CA GLY A 113 -2.96 11.94 7.47
C GLY A 113 -2.91 11.53 8.94
N HIS A 114 -3.62 10.44 9.25
CA HIS A 114 -3.70 9.86 10.58
C HIS A 114 -3.45 8.36 10.52
N VAL A 115 -2.50 7.85 11.30
CA VAL A 115 -2.20 6.41 11.42
C VAL A 115 -1.79 6.10 12.86
N LEU A 116 -2.29 5.01 13.43
CA LEU A 116 -1.76 4.46 14.67
C LEU A 116 -0.60 3.52 14.33
N ASP A 117 0.63 4.02 14.40
CA ASP A 117 1.82 3.29 14.00
C ASP A 117 2.54 2.72 15.23
N ARG A 118 2.51 1.40 15.40
CA ARG A 118 3.14 0.66 16.52
C ARG A 118 2.77 1.23 17.90
N GLY A 119 1.49 1.57 18.06
CA GLY A 119 0.94 2.16 19.28
C GLY A 119 1.15 3.67 19.45
N ARG A 120 1.84 4.33 18.51
CA ARG A 120 2.00 5.79 18.48
C ARG A 120 1.03 6.39 17.46
N LEU A 121 0.15 7.27 17.92
CA LEU A 121 -0.72 8.03 17.02
C LEU A 121 0.11 9.07 16.27
N LEU A 122 0.21 8.90 14.95
CA LEU A 122 0.63 9.94 14.01
C LEU A 122 -0.64 10.70 13.63
N ARG A 123 -0.73 11.96 14.06
CA ARG A 123 -1.87 12.84 13.78
C ARG A 123 -1.36 14.19 13.30
N GLU A 124 -1.31 14.35 11.99
CA GLU A 124 -0.83 15.58 11.38
C GLU A 124 -1.90 16.67 11.42
N PRO A 125 -1.52 17.96 11.55
CA PRO A 125 -2.48 19.06 11.67
C PRO A 125 -3.14 19.47 10.35
N GLN A 126 -2.71 18.90 9.23
CA GLN A 126 -3.14 19.23 7.88
C GLN A 126 -4.64 18.95 7.70
N PRO A 127 -5.42 19.90 7.16
CA PRO A 127 -6.81 19.65 6.81
C PRO A 127 -6.93 18.54 5.77
N LEU A 128 -7.83 17.59 6.00
CA LEU A 128 -8.07 16.45 5.11
C LEU A 128 -9.49 16.52 4.51
N PRO A 129 -9.69 16.05 3.27
CA PRO A 129 -8.65 15.53 2.37
C PRO A 129 -7.80 16.65 1.76
N CYS A 130 -6.56 16.34 1.41
CA CYS A 130 -5.65 17.26 0.72
C CYS A 130 -4.95 16.56 -0.45
N GLU A 131 -4.56 17.32 -1.48
CA GLU A 131 -3.73 16.78 -2.57
C GLU A 131 -2.35 16.35 -2.05
N ALA A 132 -1.90 15.19 -2.51
CA ALA A 132 -0.64 14.57 -2.11
C ALA A 132 0.45 14.79 -3.17
N SER A 133 1.66 15.11 -2.71
CA SER A 133 2.89 15.04 -3.49
C SER A 133 3.59 13.67 -3.38
N SER A 134 3.35 12.96 -2.28
CA SER A 134 3.79 11.58 -2.06
C SER A 134 2.90 10.89 -1.02
N LEU A 135 2.92 9.55 -1.02
CA LEU A 135 2.15 8.72 -0.11
C LEU A 135 3.04 7.67 0.55
N ASP A 136 2.67 7.30 1.77
CA ASP A 136 3.21 6.12 2.44
C ASP A 136 2.62 4.83 1.84
N GLU A 137 3.39 3.76 1.89
CA GLU A 137 3.04 2.46 1.35
C GLU A 137 1.96 1.71 2.14
N VAL A 138 1.74 2.04 3.42
CA VAL A 138 0.89 1.29 4.36
C VAL A 138 -0.49 0.93 3.81
N LEU A 139 -1.13 1.88 3.12
CA LEU A 139 -2.42 1.71 2.47
C LEU A 139 -2.58 2.72 1.34
N VAL A 140 -2.79 2.22 0.12
CA VAL A 140 -2.98 3.04 -1.08
C VAL A 140 -4.12 2.46 -1.92
N ALA A 141 -5.09 3.29 -2.28
CA ALA A 141 -6.17 2.97 -3.19
C ALA A 141 -5.94 3.62 -4.55
N VAL A 142 -6.23 2.87 -5.62
CA VAL A 142 -6.14 3.34 -7.00
C VAL A 142 -7.47 3.18 -7.69
N ARG A 143 -7.92 4.25 -8.35
CA ARG A 143 -9.15 4.25 -9.13
C ARG A 143 -8.96 3.33 -10.32
N THR A 144 -9.72 2.25 -10.40
CA THR A 144 -9.46 1.14 -11.34
C THR A 144 -9.52 1.60 -12.81
N HIS A 145 -10.38 2.55 -13.14
CA HIS A 145 -10.51 3.09 -14.49
C HIS A 145 -9.29 3.91 -14.95
N SER A 146 -8.41 4.33 -14.03
CA SER A 146 -7.18 5.06 -14.35
C SER A 146 -6.13 4.13 -14.95
N ARG A 147 -6.25 2.82 -14.68
CA ARG A 147 -5.30 1.77 -15.10
C ARG A 147 -3.85 2.06 -14.70
N LEU A 148 -3.65 2.85 -13.65
CA LEU A 148 -2.34 3.06 -13.05
C LEU A 148 -1.85 1.76 -12.42
N VAL A 149 -0.58 1.47 -12.62
CA VAL A 149 0.11 0.26 -12.16
C VAL A 149 1.35 0.64 -11.37
N LEU A 150 1.79 -0.23 -10.47
CA LEU A 150 3.06 -0.07 -9.77
C LEU A 150 4.23 -0.43 -10.70
N ASP A 151 5.36 0.24 -10.52
CA ASP A 151 6.58 -0.07 -11.26
C ASP A 151 7.14 -1.45 -10.85
N PRO A 152 7.26 -2.41 -11.78
CA PRO A 152 7.81 -3.74 -11.49
C PRO A 152 9.29 -3.74 -11.11
N GLU A 153 10.04 -2.67 -11.37
CA GLU A 153 11.44 -2.53 -10.94
C GLU A 153 11.57 -2.19 -9.45
N LEU A 154 10.50 -1.70 -8.81
CA LEU A 154 10.42 -1.48 -7.38
C LEU A 154 9.87 -2.73 -6.67
N ARG A 155 10.49 -3.15 -5.56
CA ARG A 155 10.00 -4.28 -4.77
C ARG A 155 8.94 -3.85 -3.78
N TYR A 156 9.37 -3.33 -2.64
CA TYR A 156 8.51 -3.04 -1.49
C TYR A 156 8.77 -1.66 -0.88
N HIS A 157 9.55 -0.82 -1.55
CA HIS A 157 9.78 0.57 -1.14
C HIS A 157 9.51 1.53 -2.29
N PHE A 158 9.11 2.75 -1.95
CA PHE A 158 8.86 3.89 -2.84
C PHE A 158 7.70 3.74 -3.83
N TYR A 159 7.06 2.57 -3.92
CA TYR A 159 6.04 2.31 -4.94
C TYR A 159 4.80 3.19 -4.79
N ALA A 160 4.44 3.60 -3.58
CA ALA A 160 3.33 4.53 -3.35
C ALA A 160 3.65 5.93 -3.88
N THR A 161 4.86 6.43 -3.59
CA THR A 161 5.32 7.72 -4.11
C THR A 161 5.53 7.68 -5.63
N ASP A 162 6.11 6.59 -6.15
CA ASP A 162 6.26 6.37 -7.59
C ASP A 162 4.93 6.45 -8.31
N LEU A 163 3.91 5.78 -7.76
CA LEU A 163 2.55 5.79 -8.29
C LEU A 163 1.94 7.19 -8.31
N VAL A 164 2.14 8.00 -7.26
CA VAL A 164 1.69 9.41 -7.24
C VAL A 164 2.35 10.21 -8.36
N LEU A 165 3.67 10.07 -8.54
CA LEU A 165 4.40 10.80 -9.58
C LEU A 165 4.00 10.34 -11.00
N ALA A 166 3.81 9.04 -11.20
CA ALA A 166 3.30 8.47 -12.45
C ALA A 166 1.88 8.93 -12.77
N ALA A 167 1.00 9.00 -11.76
CA ALA A 167 -0.36 9.51 -11.89
C ALA A 167 -0.34 10.97 -12.38
N ARG A 168 0.50 11.82 -11.77
CA ARG A 168 0.65 13.24 -12.14
C ARG A 168 1.15 13.42 -13.57
N GLN A 169 2.09 12.60 -14.03
CA GLN A 169 2.54 12.63 -15.42
C GLN A 169 1.42 12.33 -16.43
N GLN A 170 0.40 11.55 -16.01
CA GLN A 170 -0.79 11.25 -16.81
C GLN A 170 -1.95 12.26 -16.56
N GLY A 171 -1.68 13.31 -15.79
CA GLY A 171 -2.63 14.36 -15.42
C GLY A 171 -3.66 13.94 -14.37
N TRP A 172 -3.46 12.82 -13.69
CA TRP A 172 -4.24 12.41 -12.53
C TRP A 172 -3.72 13.08 -11.26
N ALA A 173 -4.59 13.20 -10.27
CA ALA A 173 -4.27 13.71 -8.95
C ALA A 173 -4.21 12.57 -7.91
N ALA A 174 -3.49 12.84 -6.84
CA ALA A 174 -3.42 11.98 -5.67
C ALA A 174 -3.86 12.74 -4.41
N ALA A 175 -4.39 12.05 -3.40
CA ALA A 175 -4.82 12.68 -2.15
C ALA A 175 -4.44 11.87 -0.91
N VAL A 176 -4.32 12.58 0.21
CA VAL A 176 -4.40 12.00 1.55
C VAL A 176 -5.82 12.21 2.07
N VAL A 177 -6.43 11.16 2.63
CA VAL A 177 -7.77 11.19 3.22
C VAL A 177 -7.75 10.77 4.68
N ASP A 178 -8.74 11.21 5.46
CA ASP A 178 -8.87 10.81 6.87
C ASP A 178 -9.59 9.47 7.02
N SER A 179 -8.82 8.38 7.06
CA SER A 179 -9.32 7.05 7.37
C SER A 179 -8.27 6.26 8.17
N CYS A 180 -8.14 6.62 9.44
CA CYS A 180 -7.12 6.09 10.33
C CYS A 180 -7.14 4.55 10.37
N CYS A 181 -5.99 3.94 10.09
CA CYS A 181 -5.73 2.52 10.30
C CYS A 181 -4.63 2.34 11.35
N GLU A 182 -4.47 1.11 11.84
CA GLU A 182 -3.34 0.75 12.68
C GLU A 182 -2.29 0.01 11.85
N HIS A 183 -1.02 0.31 12.07
CA HIS A 183 0.12 -0.29 11.38
C HIS A 183 1.07 -0.89 12.41
N TRP A 184 1.28 -2.20 12.36
CA TRP A 184 2.00 -2.97 13.38
C TRP A 184 3.27 -3.62 12.83
N SER A 185 4.09 -2.83 12.13
CA SER A 185 5.30 -3.33 11.50
C SER A 185 6.37 -3.76 12.49
N ASP A 186 7.05 -4.85 12.14
CA ASP A 186 8.26 -5.31 12.82
C ASP A 186 9.52 -4.56 12.34
N THR A 187 9.41 -3.74 11.29
CA THR A 187 10.50 -2.88 10.85
C THR A 187 10.74 -1.79 11.88
N PRO A 188 11.95 -1.66 12.45
CA PRO A 188 12.22 -0.64 13.46
C PRO A 188 12.18 0.77 12.85
N THR A 189 11.75 1.77 13.62
CA THR A 189 11.82 3.19 13.21
C THR A 189 13.25 3.72 13.14
N SER A 190 14.16 3.13 13.92
CA SER A 190 15.58 3.49 14.00
C SER A 190 16.35 2.36 14.68
N GLY A 191 17.68 2.34 14.49
CA GLY A 191 18.53 1.33 15.11
C GLY A 191 18.80 0.14 14.19
N PRO A 192 19.32 -0.97 14.74
CA PRO A 192 19.89 -2.01 13.91
C PRO A 192 18.84 -2.73 13.05
N VAL A 193 19.19 -2.99 11.79
CA VAL A 193 18.36 -3.76 10.84
C VAL A 193 19.18 -4.88 10.21
N ALA A 194 18.48 -5.88 9.70
CA ALA A 194 19.10 -6.92 8.88
C ALA A 194 19.76 -6.32 7.63
N ARG A 195 20.92 -6.87 7.23
CA ARG A 195 21.65 -6.43 6.03
C ARG A 195 20.76 -6.48 4.79
N THR A 196 20.02 -7.58 4.66
CA THR A 196 19.11 -7.84 3.54
C THR A 196 18.05 -6.77 3.39
N PHE A 197 17.49 -6.27 4.49
CA PHE A 197 16.53 -5.16 4.49
C PHE A 197 17.20 -3.85 4.02
N ALA A 198 18.34 -3.49 4.61
CA ALA A 198 19.05 -2.25 4.24
C ALA A 198 19.47 -2.25 2.76
N ASP A 199 20.05 -3.35 2.29
CA ASP A 199 20.45 -3.52 0.89
C ASP A 199 19.24 -3.49 -0.05
N ALA A 200 18.09 -4.05 0.39
CA ALA A 200 16.86 -4.00 -0.38
C ALA A 200 16.34 -2.57 -0.53
N LEU A 201 16.20 -1.84 0.58
CA LEU A 201 15.78 -0.45 0.59
C LEU A 201 16.69 0.44 -0.27
N ILE A 202 18.01 0.25 -0.19
CA ILE A 202 18.98 1.00 -1.00
C ILE A 202 18.84 0.69 -2.50
N ALA A 203 18.60 -0.57 -2.87
CA ALA A 203 18.40 -0.93 -4.28
C ALA A 203 17.12 -0.29 -4.85
N ASP A 204 16.00 -0.37 -4.13
CA ASP A 204 14.74 0.24 -4.56
C ASP A 204 14.87 1.77 -4.62
N ALA A 205 15.57 2.38 -3.67
CA ALA A 205 15.86 3.81 -3.69
C ALA A 205 16.66 4.23 -4.92
N ARG A 206 17.66 3.44 -5.35
CA ARG A 206 18.44 3.75 -6.56
C ARG A 206 17.59 3.73 -7.82
N VAL A 207 16.68 2.75 -7.95
CA VAL A 207 15.72 2.67 -9.06
C VAL A 207 14.85 3.93 -9.04
N PHE A 208 14.23 4.22 -7.90
CA PHE A 208 13.33 5.38 -7.73
C PHE A 208 14.04 6.72 -8.01
N GLU A 209 15.19 6.98 -7.37
CA GLU A 209 15.95 8.22 -7.52
C GLU A 209 16.47 8.42 -8.96
N THR A 210 16.81 7.34 -9.66
CA THR A 210 17.23 7.40 -11.07
C THR A 210 16.04 7.73 -11.97
N LYS A 211 14.91 7.04 -11.79
CA LYS A 211 13.68 7.26 -12.56
C LYS A 211 13.15 8.68 -12.41
N TRP A 212 13.20 9.24 -11.20
CA TRP A 212 12.64 10.54 -10.86
C TRP A 212 13.67 11.67 -10.70
N LEU A 213 14.87 11.51 -11.26
CA LEU A 213 15.94 12.50 -11.17
C LEU A 213 15.48 13.92 -11.57
N HIS A 214 14.65 14.03 -12.60
CA HIS A 214 14.10 15.28 -13.12
C HIS A 214 13.00 15.91 -12.25
N HIS A 215 12.53 15.20 -11.22
CA HIS A 215 11.54 15.68 -10.25
C HIS A 215 12.14 16.01 -8.88
N LEU A 216 13.44 15.82 -8.68
CA LEU A 216 14.11 16.21 -7.44
C LEU A 216 14.23 17.74 -7.32
N PRO A 217 14.13 18.31 -6.11
CA PRO A 217 13.97 17.64 -4.82
C PRO A 217 12.53 17.17 -4.55
N LEU A 218 12.39 16.05 -3.82
CA LEU A 218 11.10 15.53 -3.35
C LEU A 218 11.17 15.06 -1.90
N ALA A 219 10.01 15.00 -1.25
CA ALA A 219 9.85 14.46 0.09
C ALA A 219 8.85 13.29 0.07
N THR A 220 9.17 12.24 0.81
CA THR A 220 8.27 11.14 1.18
C THR A 220 8.04 11.18 2.70
N PRO A 221 7.06 10.44 3.24
CA PRO A 221 6.88 10.32 4.69
C PRO A 221 8.16 9.90 5.43
N CYS A 222 8.98 9.08 4.77
CA CYS A 222 10.19 8.48 5.33
C CYS A 222 11.48 9.21 4.94
N PHE A 223 11.55 9.90 3.79
CA PHE A 223 12.80 10.42 3.25
C PHE A 223 12.66 11.81 2.63
N ASN A 224 13.71 12.64 2.79
CA ASN A 224 13.90 13.84 1.98
C ASN A 224 14.99 13.57 0.94
N ILE A 225 14.67 13.68 -0.33
CA ILE A 225 15.54 13.32 -1.45
C ILE A 225 15.84 14.58 -2.26
N ARG A 226 17.05 15.13 -2.10
CA ARG A 226 17.47 16.33 -2.84
C ARG A 226 18.28 15.96 -4.08
N LYS A 227 18.99 14.84 -4.02
CA LYS A 227 19.80 14.30 -5.10
C LYS A 227 19.95 12.77 -4.95
N PRO A 228 20.36 12.07 -6.02
CA PRO A 228 20.63 10.65 -5.93
C PRO A 228 21.66 10.30 -4.84
N GLY A 229 21.41 9.19 -4.16
CA GLY A 229 22.19 8.66 -3.05
C GLY A 229 21.84 9.25 -1.68
N ASP A 230 20.86 10.14 -1.58
CA ASP A 230 20.44 10.70 -0.29
C ASP A 230 19.80 9.63 0.59
N VAL A 231 18.94 8.76 0.04
CA VAL A 231 18.37 7.65 0.81
C VAL A 231 19.47 6.69 1.27
N ALA A 232 20.40 6.32 0.39
CA ALA A 232 21.48 5.39 0.75
C ALA A 232 22.32 5.92 1.92
N ARG A 233 22.65 7.22 1.89
CA ARG A 233 23.37 7.89 2.98
C ARG A 233 22.55 7.94 4.27
N PHE A 234 21.24 8.21 4.16
CA PHE A 234 20.34 8.18 5.32
C PHE A 234 20.32 6.79 5.96
N VAL A 235 20.15 5.74 5.15
CA VAL A 235 20.09 4.35 5.63
C VAL A 235 21.39 3.96 6.34
N GLN A 236 22.53 4.25 5.73
CA GLN A 236 23.84 3.98 6.32
C GLN A 236 24.08 4.71 7.66
N ALA A 237 23.47 5.88 7.85
CA ALA A 237 23.63 6.68 9.06
C ALA A 237 22.67 6.27 10.21
N HIS A 238 21.46 5.78 9.88
CA HIS A 238 20.39 5.57 10.88
C HIS A 238 20.03 4.10 11.12
N PHE A 239 20.40 3.21 10.20
CA PHE A 239 20.13 1.79 10.25
C PHE A 239 21.44 0.98 10.19
N PRO A 240 22.22 0.95 11.29
CA PRO A 240 23.44 0.16 11.34
C PRO A 240 23.11 -1.31 11.11
N VAL A 241 23.87 -1.97 10.23
CA VAL A 241 23.61 -3.35 9.87
C VAL A 241 24.07 -4.27 10.99
N THR A 242 23.19 -5.15 11.49
CA THR A 242 23.61 -6.25 12.37
C THR A 242 24.47 -7.25 11.58
N THR A 243 25.60 -7.67 12.14
CA THR A 243 26.31 -8.85 11.64
C THR A 243 25.44 -10.07 11.91
N ASP A 244 24.86 -10.67 10.88
CA ASP A 244 23.99 -11.84 11.04
C ASP A 244 24.73 -12.97 11.78
N ALA A 245 24.19 -13.38 12.93
CA ALA A 245 24.37 -14.75 13.38
C ALA A 245 23.59 -15.63 12.40
N THR A 246 24.27 -16.65 11.90
CA THR A 246 23.79 -17.66 10.94
C THR A 246 22.36 -18.12 11.24
N GLN A 247 21.41 -17.72 10.40
CA GLN A 247 20.09 -18.37 10.33
C GLN A 247 20.10 -19.51 9.28
N PRO A 248 19.32 -20.59 9.50
CA PRO A 248 19.28 -21.72 8.58
C PRO A 248 18.67 -21.31 7.24
N GLY A 249 19.21 -21.86 6.15
CA GLY A 249 18.88 -21.49 4.79
C GLY A 249 17.40 -21.66 4.41
N PRO A 250 16.98 -21.04 3.29
CA PRO A 250 15.58 -21.00 2.88
C PRO A 250 15.06 -22.41 2.57
N HIS A 251 13.85 -22.71 3.05
CA HIS A 251 13.06 -23.83 2.56
C HIS A 251 12.70 -23.61 1.07
N PRO A 252 12.62 -24.67 0.27
CA PRO A 252 12.37 -24.57 -1.17
C PRO A 252 10.99 -23.93 -1.46
N PRO A 253 10.84 -23.24 -2.60
CA PRO A 253 9.59 -22.53 -2.92
C PRO A 253 8.46 -23.53 -3.19
N GLU A 254 7.43 -23.52 -2.35
CA GLU A 254 6.13 -24.08 -2.72
C GLU A 254 5.40 -23.11 -3.65
N ARG A 255 4.70 -23.66 -4.64
CA ARG A 255 3.94 -22.91 -5.67
C ARG A 255 3.11 -21.79 -5.04
N SER A 256 3.19 -20.58 -5.61
CA SER A 256 2.30 -19.47 -5.29
C SER A 256 0.83 -19.92 -5.30
N GLN A 257 0.22 -19.97 -4.12
CA GLN A 257 -1.20 -20.31 -3.97
C GLN A 257 -2.00 -19.00 -3.95
N ARG A 258 -2.73 -18.74 -5.02
CA ARG A 258 -3.74 -17.69 -5.07
C ARG A 258 -4.96 -18.16 -4.29
N ILE A 259 -5.23 -17.56 -3.13
CA ILE A 259 -6.48 -17.79 -2.40
C ILE A 259 -7.42 -16.64 -2.71
N CYS A 260 -8.49 -16.93 -3.46
CA CYS A 260 -9.55 -15.97 -3.79
C CYS A 260 -10.82 -16.39 -3.06
N PHE A 261 -11.31 -15.56 -2.15
CA PHE A 261 -12.59 -15.80 -1.48
C PHE A 261 -13.72 -15.17 -2.32
N THR A 262 -14.48 -16.01 -3.04
CA THR A 262 -15.72 -15.58 -3.70
C THR A 262 -16.92 -16.30 -3.10
N SER A 263 -18.00 -15.57 -2.87
CA SER A 263 -19.26 -16.08 -2.33
C SER A 263 -20.10 -16.75 -3.42
N GLY A 264 -20.52 -18.00 -3.17
CA GLY A 264 -21.67 -18.65 -3.81
C GLY A 264 -22.55 -19.30 -2.74
N PRO A 265 -23.88 -19.37 -2.92
CA PRO A 265 -24.80 -19.86 -1.88
C PRO A 265 -24.67 -21.37 -1.73
N GLN A 266 -24.29 -21.84 -0.54
CA GLN A 266 -24.38 -23.25 -0.18
C GLN A 266 -25.84 -23.60 0.11
N THR A 267 -26.48 -24.29 -0.83
CA THR A 267 -27.69 -25.07 -0.55
C THR A 267 -27.29 -26.33 0.21
N VAL A 268 -27.73 -26.39 1.47
CA VAL A 268 -27.77 -27.59 2.29
C VAL A 268 -28.73 -28.59 1.61
N HIS A 269 -28.22 -29.75 1.22
CA HIS A 269 -29.04 -30.94 1.08
C HIS A 269 -28.55 -31.99 2.09
N GLN A 270 -29.41 -32.24 3.07
CA GLN A 270 -29.41 -33.44 3.90
C GLN A 270 -29.75 -34.64 3.01
N GLU A 271 -29.00 -35.73 3.18
CA GLU A 271 -29.50 -37.09 3.39
C GLU A 271 -28.44 -37.87 4.19
#